data_AF-A0A7W4HX12-F1
#
_entry.id   AF-A0A7W4HX12-F1
#
_cell.length_a   1.000
_cell.length_b   1.000
_cell.length_c   1.000
_cell.angle_alpha   90.00
_cell.angle_beta   90.00
_cell.angle_gamma   90.00
#
_symmetry.space_group_name_H-M   'P 1'
#
loop_
_entity.id
_entity.type
_entity.pdbx_description
1 polymer ?
#
loop_
_entity_poly.entity_id
_entity_poly.type
_entity_poly.pdbx_seq_one_letter_code
_entity_poly.pdbx_strand_id
1 'polypeptide(L)'
;MKNIKTLLPKDKLDDSNLEKIKLLNDSDLSQIVSELLTWTQDANWPVFRKIVEIIVARQDRFISEISKVFQTDDRIWKYWILTNICPKLSLENIDFLKKDFDNMVKVLPTDITDITDIEKEEIVELINTLRK
;
A
#
# COMPACT_ATOMS: atom_id res chain seq x y z
N MET A 1 -11.67 -13.21 24.49
CA MET A 1 -11.05 -12.12 23.70
C MET A 1 -11.55 -12.25 22.27
N LYS A 2 -12.04 -11.15 21.67
CA LYS A 2 -12.46 -11.16 20.26
C LYS A 2 -11.19 -11.21 19.41
N ASN A 3 -10.98 -12.27 18.64
CA ASN A 3 -9.81 -12.35 17.76
C ASN A 3 -10.05 -11.43 16.55
N ILE A 4 -9.44 -10.25 16.55
CA ILE A 4 -9.64 -9.21 15.53
C ILE A 4 -9.22 -9.70 14.13
N LYS A 5 -8.24 -10.61 14.05
CA LYS A 5 -7.81 -11.20 12.78
C LYS A 5 -8.92 -11.94 12.03
N THR A 6 -9.98 -12.35 12.73
CA THR A 6 -11.17 -12.96 12.08
C THR A 6 -11.95 -11.99 11.18
N LEU A 7 -11.66 -10.68 11.26
CA LEU A 7 -12.24 -9.67 10.39
C LEU A 7 -11.50 -9.52 9.05
N LEU A 8 -10.26 -10.01 8.94
CA LEU A 8 -9.51 -9.95 7.68
C LEU A 8 -10.25 -10.72 6.58
N PRO A 9 -10.12 -10.31 5.31
CA PRO A 9 -10.57 -11.11 4.18
C PRO A 9 -9.99 -12.53 4.26
N LYS A 10 -10.79 -13.52 3.89
CA LYS A 10 -10.36 -14.92 3.80
C LYS A 10 -9.90 -15.31 2.40
N ASP A 11 -10.39 -14.59 1.39
CA ASP A 11 -10.02 -14.73 0.00
C ASP A 11 -10.23 -13.39 -0.75
N LYS A 12 -9.80 -13.36 -2.02
CA LYS A 12 -9.84 -12.16 -2.87
C LYS A 12 -11.24 -11.59 -3.15
N LEU A 13 -12.31 -12.33 -2.85
CA LEU A 13 -13.71 -11.92 -2.98
C LEU A 13 -14.35 -11.55 -1.63
N ASP A 14 -13.70 -11.86 -0.51
CA ASP A 14 -14.28 -11.68 0.83
C ASP A 14 -14.21 -10.22 1.31
N ASP A 15 -15.27 -9.47 1.06
CA ASP A 15 -15.44 -8.11 1.56
C ASP A 15 -16.34 -8.00 2.82
N SER A 16 -16.74 -9.14 3.39
CA SER A 16 -17.84 -9.25 4.36
C SER A 16 -17.65 -8.45 5.66
N ASN A 17 -16.41 -8.15 6.02
CA ASN A 17 -16.06 -7.45 7.26
C ASN A 17 -15.36 -6.09 7.04
N LEU A 18 -15.20 -5.65 5.79
CA LEU A 18 -14.44 -4.41 5.49
C LEU A 18 -15.07 -3.16 6.12
N GLU A 19 -16.40 -3.06 6.13
CA GLU A 19 -17.11 -1.98 6.82
C GLU A 19 -16.87 -2.00 8.34
N LYS A 20 -16.71 -3.18 8.94
CA LYS A 20 -16.37 -3.30 10.37
C LYS A 20 -14.93 -2.87 10.62
N ILE A 21 -14.01 -3.25 9.74
CA ILE A 21 -12.60 -2.85 9.82
C ILE A 21 -12.46 -1.34 9.77
N LYS A 22 -13.19 -0.68 8.87
CA LYS A 22 -13.20 0.79 8.72
C LYS A 22 -13.56 1.52 10.01
N LEU A 23 -14.42 0.91 10.83
CA LEU A 23 -14.93 1.46 12.10
C LEU A 23 -14.14 1.04 13.34
N LEU A 24 -13.07 0.26 13.20
CA LEU A 24 -12.23 -0.12 14.34
C LEU A 24 -11.60 1.12 14.98
N ASN A 25 -11.49 1.10 16.30
CA ASN A 25 -10.62 2.05 17.00
C ASN A 25 -9.15 1.77 16.64
N ASP A 26 -8.27 2.72 16.94
CA ASP A 26 -6.85 2.61 16.56
C ASP A 26 -6.14 1.42 17.21
N SER A 27 -6.47 1.10 18.46
CA SER A 27 -5.88 -0.04 19.19
C SER A 27 -6.23 -1.36 18.50
N ASP A 28 -7.47 -1.51 18.08
CA ASP A 28 -7.94 -2.71 17.40
C ASP A 28 -7.41 -2.80 15.97
N LEU A 29 -7.41 -1.69 15.23
CA LEU A 29 -6.85 -1.63 13.88
C LEU A 29 -5.36 -1.98 13.86
N SER A 30 -4.59 -1.47 14.83
CA SER A 30 -3.14 -1.68 14.95
C SER A 30 -2.73 -3.16 14.97
N GLN A 31 -3.62 -4.04 15.43
CA GLN A 31 -3.37 -5.49 15.53
C GLN A 31 -3.47 -6.22 14.18
N ILE A 32 -3.96 -5.57 13.13
CA ILE A 32 -4.18 -6.16 11.81
C ILE A 32 -3.65 -5.32 10.65
N VAL A 33 -2.95 -4.20 10.89
CA VAL A 33 -2.51 -3.27 9.84
C VAL A 33 -1.65 -3.97 8.80
N SER A 34 -0.63 -4.72 9.26
CA SER A 34 0.31 -5.41 8.36
C SER A 34 -0.41 -6.45 7.51
N GLU A 35 -1.26 -7.28 8.11
CA GLU A 35 -2.02 -8.31 7.40
C GLU A 35 -3.14 -7.74 6.52
N LEU A 36 -3.70 -6.58 6.85
CA LEU A 36 -4.66 -5.93 5.98
C LEU A 36 -3.97 -5.38 4.73
N LEU A 37 -2.75 -4.86 4.90
CA LEU A 37 -1.96 -4.30 3.80
C LEU A 37 -1.60 -5.37 2.76
N THR A 38 -1.43 -6.65 3.14
CA THR A 38 -1.13 -7.72 2.15
C THR A 38 -2.24 -7.90 1.12
N TRP A 39 -3.48 -7.50 1.42
CA TRP A 39 -4.60 -7.48 0.45
C TRP A 39 -4.46 -6.43 -0.65
N THR A 40 -3.33 -5.72 -0.68
CA THR A 40 -2.93 -4.80 -1.75
C THR A 40 -1.79 -5.33 -2.64
N GLN A 41 -1.43 -6.62 -2.51
CA GLN A 41 -0.42 -7.25 -3.36
C GLN A 41 -0.86 -7.44 -4.82
N ASP A 42 -2.16 -7.42 -5.10
CA ASP A 42 -2.68 -7.58 -6.47
C ASP A 42 -3.94 -6.74 -6.69
N ALA A 43 -3.84 -5.74 -7.57
CA ALA A 43 -4.95 -4.86 -7.93
C ALA A 43 -6.10 -5.56 -8.67
N ASN A 44 -5.90 -6.80 -9.13
CA ASN A 44 -6.95 -7.61 -9.76
C ASN A 44 -7.87 -8.28 -8.72
N TRP A 45 -7.52 -8.29 -7.44
CA TRP A 45 -8.40 -8.83 -6.40
C TRP A 45 -9.62 -7.92 -6.22
N PRO A 46 -10.85 -8.44 -6.29
CA PRO A 46 -12.06 -7.62 -6.12
C PRO A 46 -12.10 -6.82 -4.80
N VAL A 47 -11.51 -7.33 -3.72
CA VAL A 47 -11.40 -6.62 -2.44
C VAL A 47 -10.42 -5.43 -2.47
N PHE A 48 -9.48 -5.37 -3.42
CA PHE A 48 -8.39 -4.41 -3.45
C PHE A 48 -8.84 -2.95 -3.30
N ARG A 49 -9.83 -2.54 -4.10
CA ARG A 49 -10.30 -1.14 -4.11
C ARG A 49 -10.85 -0.72 -2.74
N LYS A 50 -11.63 -1.59 -2.10
CA LYS A 50 -12.20 -1.32 -0.77
C LYS A 50 -11.13 -1.28 0.32
N ILE A 51 -10.10 -2.12 0.21
CA ILE A 51 -8.95 -2.10 1.11
C ILE A 51 -8.17 -0.78 0.96
N VAL A 52 -7.91 -0.34 -0.28
CA VAL A 52 -7.26 0.96 -0.54
C VAL A 52 -8.05 2.12 0.06
N GLU A 53 -9.39 2.12 -0.05
CA GLU A 53 -10.23 3.15 0.59
C GLU A 53 -10.06 3.18 2.11
N ILE A 54 -9.97 2.02 2.77
CA ILE A 54 -9.73 1.93 4.21
C ILE A 54 -8.33 2.47 4.56
N ILE A 55 -7.31 2.06 3.81
CA ILE A 55 -5.92 2.49 4.03
C ILE A 55 -5.82 4.00 3.90
N VAL A 56 -6.35 4.59 2.83
CA VAL A 56 -6.30 6.04 2.60
C VAL A 56 -7.05 6.81 3.69
N ALA A 57 -8.23 6.33 4.09
CA ALA A 57 -9.02 6.94 5.16
C ALA A 57 -8.34 6.87 6.54
N ARG A 58 -7.42 5.93 6.75
CA ARG A 58 -6.69 5.68 8.01
C ARG A 58 -5.18 5.75 7.84
N GLN A 59 -4.71 6.51 6.85
CA GLN A 59 -3.34 6.49 6.34
C GLN A 59 -2.24 6.61 7.40
N ASP A 60 -2.44 7.44 8.43
CA ASP A 60 -1.48 7.63 9.52
C ASP A 60 -1.22 6.35 10.33
N ARG A 61 -2.13 5.36 10.25
CA ARG A 61 -1.96 4.04 10.88
C ARG A 61 -1.22 3.05 10.00
N PHE A 62 -1.18 3.28 8.69
CA PHE A 62 -0.56 2.39 7.71
C PHE A 62 0.83 2.86 7.26
N ILE A 63 1.17 4.13 7.44
CA ILE A 63 2.35 4.72 6.78
C ILE A 63 3.67 4.02 7.11
N SER A 64 3.84 3.58 8.36
CA SER A 64 5.00 2.79 8.79
C SER A 64 5.06 1.42 8.11
N GLU A 65 3.91 0.75 7.96
CA GLU A 65 3.83 -0.54 7.27
C GLU A 65 4.02 -0.39 5.75
N ILE A 66 3.54 0.71 5.16
CA ILE A 66 3.80 1.05 3.75
C ILE A 66 5.30 1.21 3.50
N SER A 67 6.02 1.92 4.37
CA SER A 67 7.48 2.05 4.29
C SER A 67 8.17 0.68 4.34
N LYS A 68 7.71 -0.24 5.20
CA LYS A 68 8.22 -1.62 5.25
C LYS A 68 7.99 -2.37 3.93
N VAL A 69 6.83 -2.20 3.29
CA VAL A 69 6.56 -2.81 1.96
C VAL A 69 7.59 -2.34 0.94
N PHE A 70 7.93 -1.04 0.92
CA PHE A 70 8.96 -0.51 0.01
C PHE A 70 10.37 -1.06 0.27
N GLN A 71 10.62 -1.65 1.44
CA GLN A 71 11.89 -2.30 1.79
C GLN A 71 11.92 -3.81 1.45
N THR A 72 10.81 -4.42 1.07
CA THR A 72 10.76 -5.83 0.64
C THR A 72 11.30 -6.03 -0.77
N ASP A 73 11.36 -7.26 -1.28
CA ASP A 73 11.66 -7.54 -2.70
C ASP A 73 10.39 -7.71 -3.57
N ASP A 74 9.19 -7.52 -3.00
CA ASP A 74 7.91 -7.70 -3.70
C ASP A 74 7.61 -6.49 -4.61
N ARG A 75 8.15 -6.54 -5.82
CA ARG A 75 8.08 -5.44 -6.81
C ARG A 75 6.65 -5.13 -7.24
N ILE A 76 5.81 -6.16 -7.42
CA ILE A 76 4.42 -6.00 -7.85
C ILE A 76 3.62 -5.28 -6.75
N TRP A 77 3.80 -5.69 -5.49
CA TRP A 77 3.14 -5.02 -4.38
C TRP A 77 3.56 -3.56 -4.26
N LYS A 78 4.86 -3.26 -4.34
CA LYS A 78 5.35 -1.87 -4.34
C LYS A 78 4.73 -1.04 -5.47
N TYR A 79 4.63 -1.60 -6.68
CA TYR A 79 4.00 -0.94 -7.81
C TYR A 79 2.54 -0.59 -7.52
N TRP A 80 1.77 -1.52 -6.97
CA TRP A 80 0.36 -1.26 -6.62
C TRP A 80 0.21 -0.21 -5.53
N ILE A 81 1.03 -0.25 -4.48
CA ILE A 81 1.05 0.80 -3.45
C ILE A 81 1.35 2.16 -4.07
N LEU A 82 2.41 2.23 -4.88
CA LEU A 82 2.90 3.48 -5.48
C LEU A 82 1.86 4.11 -6.41
N THR A 83 1.18 3.31 -7.22
CA THR A 83 0.23 3.82 -8.24
C THR A 83 -1.18 4.03 -7.70
N ASN A 84 -1.60 3.29 -6.68
CA ASN A 84 -2.99 3.32 -6.21
C ASN A 84 -3.18 3.92 -4.82
N ILE A 85 -2.15 3.95 -3.97
CA ILE A 85 -2.26 4.45 -2.60
C ILE A 85 -1.52 5.78 -2.45
N CYS A 86 -0.23 5.84 -2.80
CA CYS A 86 0.58 7.05 -2.63
C CYS A 86 -0.06 8.34 -3.20
N PRO A 87 -0.68 8.35 -4.39
CA PRO A 87 -1.29 9.56 -4.95
C PRO A 87 -2.48 10.10 -4.16
N LYS A 88 -2.99 9.33 -3.19
CA LYS A 88 -4.14 9.67 -2.33
C LYS A 88 -3.73 10.00 -0.90
N LEU A 89 -2.44 9.93 -0.58
CA LEU A 89 -1.92 10.24 0.74
C LEU A 89 -1.82 11.76 0.97
N SER A 90 -1.81 12.16 2.23
CA SER A 90 -1.51 13.53 2.65
C SER A 90 -0.05 13.87 2.35
N LEU A 91 0.25 15.17 2.24
CA LEU A 91 1.62 15.65 2.05
C LEU A 91 2.56 15.20 3.17
N GLU A 92 2.08 15.17 4.42
CA GLU A 92 2.86 14.69 5.58
C GLU A 92 3.27 13.22 5.43
N ASN A 93 2.34 12.36 5.01
CA ASN A 93 2.63 10.94 4.82
C ASN A 93 3.50 10.70 3.57
N ILE A 94 3.36 11.52 2.54
CA ILE A 94 4.27 11.51 1.40
C ILE A 94 5.68 11.94 1.81
N ASP A 95 5.81 12.97 2.65
CA ASP A 95 7.09 13.42 3.20
C ASP A 95 7.77 12.31 4.01
N PHE A 96 7.01 11.56 4.79
CA PHE A 96 7.51 10.39 5.53
C PHE A 96 8.16 9.35 4.60
N LEU A 97 7.59 9.13 3.41
CA LEU A 97 8.04 8.11 2.44
C LEU A 97 9.14 8.60 1.49
N LYS A 98 9.59 9.87 1.57
CA LYS A 98 10.57 10.44 0.63
C LYS A 98 11.85 9.60 0.48
N LYS A 99 12.37 9.07 1.59
CA LYS A 99 13.56 8.22 1.58
C LYS A 99 13.32 6.88 0.87
N ASP A 100 12.13 6.30 1.03
CA ASP A 100 11.76 5.07 0.33
C ASP A 100 11.67 5.30 -1.17
N PHE A 101 11.07 6.41 -1.59
CA PHE A 101 11.04 6.84 -3.00
C PHE A 101 12.44 7.06 -3.58
N ASP A 102 13.34 7.70 -2.83
CA ASP A 102 14.74 7.86 -3.23
C ASP A 102 15.46 6.53 -3.46
N ASN A 103 15.19 5.54 -2.61
CA ASN A 103 15.76 4.21 -2.75
C ASN A 103 15.17 3.48 -3.96
N MET A 104 13.86 3.58 -4.18
CA MET A 104 13.19 2.96 -5.32
C MET A 104 13.76 3.45 -6.65
N VAL A 105 13.95 4.76 -6.84
CA VAL A 105 14.52 5.31 -8.09
C VAL A 105 15.94 4.81 -8.36
N LYS A 106 16.74 4.55 -7.32
CA LYS A 106 18.10 4.02 -7.48
C LYS A 106 18.12 2.57 -7.96
N VAL A 107 17.13 1.78 -7.58
CA VAL A 107 17.10 0.33 -7.84
C VAL A 107 16.20 -0.05 -9.03
N LEU A 108 15.20 0.77 -9.36
CA LEU A 108 14.28 0.62 -10.50
C LEU A 108 14.97 0.27 -11.83
N PRO A 109 16.08 0.93 -12.24
CA PRO A 109 16.75 0.65 -13.51
C PRO A 109 17.33 -0.77 -13.62
N THR A 110 17.67 -1.38 -12.49
CA THR A 110 18.30 -2.71 -12.41
C THR A 110 17.31 -3.83 -12.09
N ASP A 111 16.15 -3.50 -11.51
CA ASP A 111 15.30 -4.48 -10.86
C ASP A 111 14.10 -4.93 -11.70
N ILE A 112 13.49 -4.11 -12.55
CA ILE A 112 12.28 -4.55 -13.26
C ILE A 112 12.60 -4.95 -14.70
N THR A 113 12.80 -6.25 -14.93
CA THR A 113 13.06 -6.83 -16.27
C THR A 113 11.80 -6.99 -17.11
N ASP A 114 10.63 -7.06 -16.45
CA ASP A 114 9.37 -7.50 -17.06
C ASP A 114 8.44 -6.34 -17.44
N ILE A 115 8.86 -5.09 -17.19
CA ILE A 115 8.15 -3.89 -17.63
C ILE A 115 8.94 -3.19 -18.72
N THR A 116 8.21 -2.55 -19.63
CA THR A 116 8.76 -1.77 -20.73
C THR A 116 9.51 -0.54 -20.20
N ASP A 117 10.43 0.00 -20.99
CA ASP A 117 11.17 1.21 -20.61
C ASP A 117 10.23 2.41 -20.42
N ILE A 118 9.11 2.45 -21.14
CA ILE A 118 8.04 3.46 -20.98
C ILE A 118 7.43 3.38 -19.58
N GLU A 119 7.05 2.18 -19.12
CA GLU A 119 6.48 1.99 -17.79
C GLU A 119 7.48 2.36 -16.67
N LYS A 120 8.79 2.15 -16.90
CA LYS A 120 9.83 2.61 -15.96
C LYS A 120 9.86 4.14 -15.87
N GLU A 121 9.82 4.83 -17.01
CA GLU A 121 9.79 6.29 -17.07
C GLU A 121 8.56 6.85 -16.36
N GLU A 122 7.38 6.27 -16.59
CA GLU A 122 6.13 6.67 -15.92
C GLU A 122 6.21 6.50 -14.39
N ILE A 123 6.78 5.40 -13.91
CA ILE A 123 6.99 5.17 -12.47
C ILE A 123 7.94 6.22 -11.88
N VAL A 124 9.03 6.52 -12.57
CA VAL A 124 10.01 7.52 -12.12
C VAL A 124 9.38 8.92 -12.12
N GLU A 125 8.59 9.26 -13.14
CA GLU A 125 7.86 10.53 -13.21
C GLU A 125 6.82 10.65 -12.08
N LEU A 126 6.09 9.57 -11.79
CA LEU A 126 5.17 9.51 -10.67
C LEU A 126 5.89 9.74 -9.34
N ILE A 127 7.00 9.04 -9.09
CA ILE A 127 7.81 9.25 -7.88
C ILE A 127 8.28 10.70 -7.79
N ASN A 128 8.79 11.27 -8.88
CA ASN A 128 9.24 12.66 -8.90
C ASN A 128 8.10 13.64 -8.63
N THR A 129 6.88 13.32 -9.07
CA THR A 129 5.68 14.14 -8.80
C THR A 129 5.27 14.06 -7.34
N LEU A 130 5.29 12.85 -6.75
CA LEU A 130 4.98 12.66 -5.33
C LEU A 130 6.01 13.35 -4.42
N ARG A 131 7.25 13.49 -4.84
CA ARG A 131 8.32 14.10 -4.02
C ARG A 131 8.33 15.63 -3.96
N LYS A 132 7.68 16.29 -4.92
CA LYS A 132 7.65 17.77 -5.04
C LYS A 132 6.91 18.39 -3.88
#